data_AF-W4KGH2-F1
#
_entry.id   AF-W4KGH2-F1
#
_cell.length_a   1.000
_cell.length_b   1.000
_cell.length_c   1.000
_cell.angle_alpha   90.00
_cell.angle_beta   90.00
_cell.angle_gamma   90.00
#
_symmetry.space_group_name_H-M   'P 1'
#
loop_
_entity.id
_entity.type
_entity.pdbx_description
1 polymer ?
#
loop_
_entity_poly.entity_id
_entity_poly.type
_entity_poly.pdbx_seq_one_letter_code
_entity_poly.pdbx_strand_id
1 'polypeptide(L)' 'CCMAHLLLNQANVKNQVSLLEPEITAHGHICMFFPKFHCELNPIEMISKLLILPFSILFLSIY' A
#
# COMPACT_ATOMS: atom_id res chain seq x y z
N CYS A 1 17.83 5.28 -3.88
CA CYS A 1 18.80 5.86 -2.92
C CYS A 1 19.53 4.71 -2.22
N CYS A 2 20.86 4.62 -2.38
CA CYS A 2 21.68 3.50 -1.91
C CYS A 2 21.72 3.37 -0.38
N MET A 3 21.57 4.48 0.35
CA MET A 3 21.59 4.52 1.81
C MET A 3 20.37 3.79 2.43
N ALA A 4 19.17 3.98 1.87
CA ALA A 4 17.97 3.29 2.36
C ALA A 4 18.09 1.77 2.19
N HIS A 5 18.67 1.31 1.08
CA HIS A 5 18.88 -0.11 0.83
C HIS A 5 19.91 -0.72 1.78
N LEU A 6 20.98 0.01 2.10
CA LEU A 6 21.98 -0.40 3.10
C LEU A 6 21.38 -0.49 4.51
N LEU A 7 20.59 0.51 4.92
CA LEU A 7 19.96 0.53 6.25
C LEU A 7 18.92 -0.58 6.41
N LEU A 8 18.09 -0.84 5.38
CA LEU A 8 17.14 -1.95 5.38
C LEU A 8 17.82 -3.32 5.50
N ASN A 9 19.11 -3.43 5.15
CA ASN A 9 19.85 -4.67 5.25
C ASN A 9 20.51 -4.92 6.61
N GLN A 10 20.52 -3.94 7.51
CA GLN A 10 21.05 -4.11 8.85
C GLN A 10 20.12 -4.98 9.71
N ALA A 11 20.71 -5.81 10.57
CA ALA A 11 19.97 -6.80 11.37
C ALA A 11 18.98 -6.15 12.37
N ASN A 12 19.32 -4.99 12.91
CA ASN A 12 18.45 -4.21 13.79
C ASN A 12 17.15 -3.78 13.09
N VAL A 13 17.23 -3.33 11.84
CA VAL A 13 16.08 -2.88 11.04
C VAL A 13 15.26 -4.08 10.56
N LYS A 14 15.91 -5.16 10.11
CA LYS A 14 15.20 -6.38 9.67
C LYS A 14 14.41 -7.06 10.78
N ASN A 15 14.92 -7.02 12.01
CA ASN A 15 14.29 -7.64 13.16
C ASN A 15 13.31 -6.71 13.89
N GLN A 16 13.20 -5.44 13.48
CA GLN A 16 12.27 -4.49 14.07
C GLN A 16 10.87 -4.74 13.51
N VAL A 17 9.93 -5.13 14.39
CA VAL A 17 8.51 -5.21 14.05
C VAL A 17 7.96 -3.79 13.82
N SER A 18 7.11 -3.63 12.81
CA SER A 18 6.49 -2.33 12.53
C SER A 18 5.62 -1.89 13.71
N LEU A 19 5.54 -0.59 14.00
CA LEU A 19 4.74 -0.08 15.13
C LEU A 19 3.24 -0.32 14.95
N LEU A 20 2.77 -0.37 13.70
CA LEU A 20 1.36 -0.57 13.35
C LEU A 20 0.92 -2.03 13.46
N GLU A 21 1.80 -2.98 13.18
CA GLU A 21 1.48 -4.41 13.26
C GLU A 21 0.96 -4.87 14.64
N PRO A 22 1.57 -4.53 15.80
CA PRO A 22 1.02 -4.87 17.10
C PRO A 22 -0.31 -4.16 17.39
N GLU A 23 -0.49 -2.93 16.91
CA GLU A 23 -1.75 -2.20 17.08
C GLU A 23 -2.89 -2.86 16.29
N ILE A 24 -2.66 -3.19 15.02
CA ILE A 24 -3.63 -3.85 14.14
C ILE A 24 -3.99 -5.25 14.68
N THR A 25 -2.98 -6.01 15.12
CA THR A 25 -3.20 -7.35 15.68
C THR A 25 -3.89 -7.31 17.05
N ALA A 26 -3.65 -6.29 17.88
CA ALA A 26 -4.38 -6.11 19.14
C ALA A 26 -5.89 -5.89 18.94
N HIS A 27 -6.28 -5.29 17.81
CA HIS A 27 -7.68 -5.14 17.40
C HIS A 27 -8.25 -6.40 16.71
N GLY A 28 -7.47 -7.48 16.61
CA GLY A 28 -7.90 -8.74 15.99
C GLY A 28 -7.85 -8.73 14.46
N HIS A 29 -7.16 -7.76 13.84
CA HIS A 29 -7.04 -7.65 12.40
C HIS A 29 -5.71 -8.24 11.89
N ILE A 30 -5.71 -8.67 10.62
CA ILE A 30 -4.51 -9.16 9.94
C ILE A 30 -3.79 -7.99 9.29
N CYS A 31 -2.52 -7.77 9.65
CA CYS A 31 -1.66 -6.80 8.99
C CYS A 31 -1.01 -7.44 7.75
N MET A 32 -1.28 -6.90 6.56
CA MET A 32 -0.72 -7.40 5.29
C MET A 32 0.20 -6.35 4.67
N PHE A 33 1.42 -6.74 4.31
CA PHE A 33 2.38 -5.86 3.65
C PHE A 33 2.40 -6.10 2.14
N PHE A 34 2.17 -5.04 1.38
CA PHE A 34 2.24 -5.08 -0.08
C PHE A 34 3.56 -4.46 -0.59
N PRO A 35 4.15 -5.00 -1.67
CA PRO A 35 5.34 -4.42 -2.26
C PRO A 35 5.04 -3.01 -2.81
N LYS A 36 5.91 -2.06 -2.49
CA LYS A 36 5.77 -0.67 -2.94
C LYS A 36 5.88 -0.61 -4.48
N PHE A 37 5.02 0.20 -5.11
CA PHE A 37 4.96 0.43 -6.57
C PHE A 37 4.29 -0.67 -7.41
N HIS A 38 3.63 -1.63 -6.78
CA HIS A 38 2.76 -2.59 -7.45
C HIS A 38 1.29 -2.25 -7.18
N CYS A 39 0.85 -1.11 -7.70
CA CYS A 39 -0.50 -0.56 -7.54
C CYS A 39 -1.60 -1.52 -8.05
N GLU A 40 -1.24 -2.46 -8.93
CA GLU A 40 -2.09 -3.55 -9.43
C GLU A 40 -2.41 -4.62 -8.37
N LEU A 41 -1.57 -4.74 -7.33
CA LEU A 41 -1.75 -5.72 -6.27
C LEU A 41 -2.51 -5.15 -5.06
N ASN A 42 -2.65 -3.82 -4.97
CA ASN A 42 -3.41 -3.16 -3.91
C ASN A 42 -4.89 -3.05 -4.31
N PRO A 43 -5.82 -3.81 -3.68
CA PRO A 43 -7.22 -3.80 -4.06
C PRO A 43 -7.87 -2.41 -3.93
N ILE A 44 -7.41 -1.60 -2.97
CA ILE A 44 -7.93 -0.24 -2.75
C ILE A 44 -7.62 0.66 -3.96
N GLU A 45 -6.39 0.59 -4.48
CA GLU A 45 -5.99 1.36 -5.65
C GLU A 45 -6.64 0.83 -6.93
N MET A 46 -6.82 -0.49 -7.06
CA MET A 46 -7.53 -1.09 -8.18
C MET A 46 -8.99 -0.60 -8.24
N ILE A 47 -9.69 -0.61 -7.10
CA ILE A 47 -11.07 -0.11 -7.01
C ILE A 47 -11.13 1.39 -7.26
N SER A 48 -10.19 2.17 -6.71
CA SER A 48 -10.13 3.61 -6.95
C SER A 48 -9.99 3.93 -8.44
N LYS A 49 -9.10 3.24 -9.16
CA LYS A 49 -8.98 3.36 -10.62
C LYS A 49 -10.28 2.98 -11.34
N LEU A 50 -10.92 1.89 -10.92
CA LEU A 50 -12.18 1.43 -11.52
C LEU A 50 -13.34 2.39 -11.29
N LEU A 51 -13.42 3.08 -10.15
CA LEU A 51 -14.51 4.00 -9.83
C LEU A 51 -14.33 5.39 -10.44
N ILE A 52 -13.08 5.84 -10.61
CA ILE A 52 -12.78 7.19 -11.13
C ILE A 52 -12.88 7.26 -12.66
N LEU A 53 -12.45 6.21 -13.38
CA LEU A 53 -12.48 6.16 -14.85
C LEU A 53 -13.89 6.27 -15.48
N PRO A 54 -14.94 5.59 -14.99
CA PRO A 54 -16.27 5.74 -15.56
C PRO A 54 -16.89 7.10 -15.23
N PHE A 55 -16.52 7.72 -14.11
CA PHE A 55 -16.99 9.06 -13.73
C PHE A 55 -16.43 10.14 -14.66
N SER A 56 -15.17 10.03 -15.08
CA SER A 56 -14.57 10.97 -16.04
C SER A 56 -15.09 10.76 -17.48
N ILE A 57 -15.34 9.51 -17.90
CA ILE A 57 -15.92 9.20 -19.23
C ILE A 57 -17.38 9.68 -19.31
N LEU A 58 -18.18 9.49 -18.26
CA LEU A 58 -19.54 10.04 -18.19
C LEU A 58 -19.52 11.56 -18.30
N PHE A 59 -18.59 12.24 -17.63
CA PHE A 59 -18.48 13.70 -17.70
C PHE A 59 -18.13 14.21 -19.10
N LEU A 60 -17.20 13.54 -19.82
CA LEU A 60 -16.85 13.84 -21.22
C LEU A 60 -17.91 13.42 -22.24
N SER A 61 -18.81 12.51 -21.89
CA SER A 61 -19.93 12.11 -22.76
C SER A 61 -21.18 13.00 -22.57
N ILE A 62 -21.21 13.82 -21.54
CA ILE A 62 -22.32 14.72 -21.21
C ILE A 62 -22.04 16.17 -21.66
N TYR A 63 -20.78 16.52 -21.94
CA TYR A 63 -20.35 17.78 -22.57
C TYR A 63 -19.95 17.58 -24.03
#